data_AF-A0A932JL02-F1
#
_entry.id   AF-A0A932JL02-F1
#
_cell.length_a   1.000
_cell.length_b   1.000
_cell.length_c   1.000
_cell.angle_alpha   90.00
_cell.angle_beta   90.00
_cell.angle_gamma   90.00
#
_symmetry.space_group_name_H-M   'P 1'
#
loop_
_entity.id
_entity.type
_entity.pdbx_description
1 polymer ?
#
loop_
_entity_poly.entity_id
_entity_poly.type
_entity_poly.pdbx_seq_one_letter_code
_entity_poly.pdbx_strand_id
1 'polypeptide(L)'
;MSLRISRAAEALAVSTCEAAFPEEGCGLLLGPVPEDFERLGRAVDVNEARALPNGWDASTKTTRYLIDPRELARVESALAGTGSAIVGRRLT
;
A
#
# COMPACT_ATOMS: atom_id res chain seq x y z
N MET A 1 4.56 -9.77 -14.28
CA MET A 1 4.45 -9.78 -12.81
C MET A 1 2.97 -9.78 -12.49
N SER A 2 2.49 -10.76 -11.73
CA SER A 2 1.08 -10.84 -11.31
C SER A 2 0.96 -10.55 -9.81
N LEU A 3 -0.19 -10.04 -9.38
CA LEU A 3 -0.49 -9.80 -7.96
C LEU A 3 -1.61 -10.74 -7.54
N ARG A 4 -1.42 -11.45 -6.44
CA ARG A 4 -2.47 -12.25 -5.79
C ARG A 4 -2.82 -11.56 -4.49
N ILE A 5 -4.01 -10.97 -4.45
CA ILE A 5 -4.47 -10.20 -3.29
C ILE A 5 -5.44 -11.06 -2.50
N SER A 6 -5.25 -11.13 -1.18
CA SER A 6 -6.19 -11.79 -0.29
C SER A 6 -7.53 -11.04 -0.28
N ARG A 7 -8.64 -11.76 -0.09
CA ARG A 7 -9.97 -11.11 0.01
C ARG A 7 -10.04 -10.09 1.15
N ALA A 8 -9.30 -10.31 2.23
CA ALA A 8 -9.26 -9.37 3.36
C ALA A 8 -8.53 -8.07 2.99
N ALA A 9 -7.38 -8.17 2.31
CA ALA A 9 -6.64 -7.01 1.83
C ALA A 9 -7.44 -6.23 0.77
N GLU A 10 -8.15 -6.94 -0.12
CA GLU A 10 -9.06 -6.31 -1.09
C GLU A 10 -10.22 -5.59 -0.41
N ALA A 11 -10.92 -6.24 0.53
CA ALA A 11 -12.03 -5.63 1.26
C ALA A 11 -11.61 -4.36 2.01
N LEU A 12 -10.42 -4.38 2.63
CA LEU A 12 -9.88 -3.21 3.33
C LEU A 12 -9.51 -2.08 2.36
N ALA A 13 -8.96 -2.40 1.19
CA ALA A 13 -8.69 -1.40 0.16
C ALA A 13 -9.99 -0.73 -0.30
N VAL A 14 -11.04 -1.51 -0.54
CA VAL A 14 -12.36 -0.99 -0.92
C VAL A 14 -12.92 -0.08 0.18
N SER A 15 -12.97 -0.55 1.43
CA SER A 15 -13.51 0.25 2.53
C SER A 15 -12.72 1.54 2.76
N THR A 16 -11.40 1.51 2.52
CA THR A 16 -10.55 2.71 2.60
C THR A 16 -10.91 3.73 1.52
N CYS A 17 -11.16 3.28 0.30
CA CYS A 17 -11.58 4.16 -0.79
C CYS A 17 -12.98 4.73 -0.55
N GLU A 18 -13.91 3.91 -0.06
CA GLU A 18 -15.27 4.37 0.30
C GLU A 18 -15.23 5.45 1.39
N ALA A 19 -14.36 5.28 2.40
CA ALA A 19 -14.20 6.26 3.47
C ALA A 19 -13.49 7.55 3.03
N ALA A 20 -12.66 7.47 1.98
CA ALA A 20 -11.95 8.62 1.43
C ALA A 20 -12.79 9.40 0.40
N PHE A 21 -13.95 8.90 -0.02
CA PHE A 21 -14.78 9.56 -1.03
C PHE A 21 -15.25 10.96 -0.57
N PRO A 22 -15.20 12.00 -1.44
CA PRO A 22 -14.95 11.97 -2.90
C PRO A 22 -13.48 11.97 -3.33
N GLU A 23 -12.53 11.99 -2.39
CA GLU A 23 -11.11 11.94 -2.66
C GLU A 23 -10.59 10.51 -2.96
N GLU A 24 -9.37 10.41 -3.50
CA GLU A 24 -8.72 9.12 -3.73
C GLU A 24 -8.24 8.47 -2.41
N GLY A 25 -8.45 7.16 -2.30
CA GLY A 25 -7.91 6.35 -1.22
C GLY A 25 -6.45 5.95 -1.51
N CYS A 26 -5.58 6.02 -0.50
CA CYS A 26 -4.20 5.55 -0.63
C CYS A 26 -3.86 4.54 0.46
N GLY A 27 -3.04 3.54 0.12
CA GLY A 27 -2.57 2.56 1.07
C GLY A 27 -1.38 1.73 0.59
N LEU A 28 -0.76 1.07 1.55
CA LEU A 28 0.33 0.12 1.36
C LEU A 28 -0.23 -1.29 1.20
N LEU A 29 0.35 -2.03 0.26
CA LEU A 29 0.13 -3.47 0.11
C LEU A 29 1.31 -4.21 0.72
N LEU A 30 1.03 -5.07 1.68
CA LEU A 30 2.01 -5.82 2.44
C LEU A 30 1.90 -7.31 2.12
N GLY A 31 3.05 -7.96 2.09
CA GLY A 31 3.14 -9.37 1.75
C GLY A 31 4.49 -9.97 2.09
N PRO A 32 4.59 -11.30 2.11
CA PRO A 32 5.86 -11.98 2.27
C PRO A 32 6.82 -11.62 1.13
N VAL A 33 8.11 -11.47 1.44
CA VAL A 33 9.15 -11.33 0.42
C VAL A 33 9.60 -12.73 0.00
N PRO A 34 9.26 -13.20 -1.20
CA PRO A 34 9.76 -14.48 -1.67
C PRO A 34 11.27 -14.41 -1.91
N GLU A 35 11.98 -15.52 -1.69
CA GLU A 35 13.43 -15.61 -1.94
C GLU A 35 13.79 -15.30 -3.41
N ASP A 36 12.87 -15.53 -4.34
CA ASP A 36 13.02 -15.27 -5.77
C ASP A 36 12.47 -13.89 -6.19
N PHE A 37 12.58 -12.88 -5.31
CA PHE A 37 12.09 -11.52 -5.57
C PHE A 37 12.73 -10.81 -6.79
N GLU A 38 13.70 -11.40 -7.48
CA GLU A 38 14.21 -10.83 -8.74
C GLU A 38 13.76 -11.63 -9.98
N ARG A 39 13.05 -12.74 -9.79
CA ARG A 39 12.63 -13.60 -10.92
C ARG A 39 11.49 -12.97 -11.71
N LEU A 40 11.67 -12.87 -13.03
CA LEU A 40 10.67 -12.41 -13.98
C LEU A 40 9.45 -13.35 -14.01
N GLY A 41 8.26 -12.77 -14.20
CA GLY A 41 7.01 -13.52 -14.36
C GLY A 41 6.39 -14.05 -13.07
N ARG A 42 7.00 -13.81 -11.89
CA ARG A 42 6.43 -14.28 -10.61
C ARG A 42 5.12 -13.58 -10.25
N ALA A 43 4.38 -14.26 -9.37
CA ALA A 43 3.27 -13.69 -8.63
C ALA A 43 3.77 -13.16 -7.28
N VAL A 44 3.32 -11.97 -6.90
CA VAL A 44 3.55 -11.39 -5.57
C VAL A 44 2.25 -11.52 -4.77
N ASP A 45 2.36 -12.10 -3.58
CA ASP A 45 1.22 -12.35 -2.71
C ASP A 45 1.05 -11.17 -1.75
N VAL A 46 -0.16 -10.61 -1.70
CA VAL A 46 -0.56 -9.52 -0.80
C VAL A 46 -1.56 -10.08 0.18
N ASN A 47 -1.17 -10.19 1.44
CA ASN A 47 -2.04 -10.71 2.49
C ASN A 47 -2.61 -9.63 3.39
N GLU A 48 -1.98 -8.45 3.45
CA GLU A 48 -2.39 -7.32 4.28
C GLU A 48 -2.38 -6.02 3.45
N ALA A 49 -3.30 -5.12 3.78
CA ALA A 49 -3.32 -3.75 3.28
C ALA A 49 -3.32 -2.80 4.48
N ARG A 50 -2.72 -1.61 4.32
CA ARG A 50 -2.79 -0.54 5.32
C ARG A 50 -3.17 0.76 4.66
N ALA A 51 -4.25 1.38 5.12
CA ALA A 51 -4.59 2.73 4.72
C ALA A 51 -3.46 3.69 5.13
N LEU A 52 -3.13 4.62 4.25
CA LEU A 52 -2.29 5.76 4.58
C LEU A 52 -3.16 7.00 4.68
N PRO A 53 -2.90 7.90 5.65
CA PRO A 53 -3.56 9.19 5.68
C PRO A 53 -3.19 9.92 4.39
N ASN A 54 -4.18 10.16 3.53
CA ASN A 54 -3.98 10.96 2.34
C ASN A 54 -4.21 12.43 2.71
N GLY A 55 -3.14 13.21 2.85
CA GLY A 55 -3.25 14.63 3.11
C GLY A 55 -3.64 15.37 1.82
N TRP A 56 -4.73 16.15 1.88
CA TRP A 56 -5.11 17.05 0.80
C TRP A 56 -4.51 18.43 1.01
N ASP A 57 -3.53 18.83 0.18
CA ASP A 57 -3.05 20.21 0.15
C ASP A 57 -3.78 21.01 -0.93
N ALA A 58 -4.82 21.73 -0.51
CA ALA A 58 -5.60 22.61 -1.39
C ALA A 58 -4.86 23.92 -1.78
N SER A 59 -3.66 24.17 -1.24
CA SER A 59 -2.95 25.43 -1.42
C SER A 59 -2.14 25.52 -2.73
N THR A 60 -1.96 24.41 -3.44
CA THR A 60 -1.18 24.37 -4.69
C THR A 60 -2.06 24.01 -5.89
N LYS A 61 -1.85 24.69 -7.04
CA LYS A 61 -2.58 24.49 -8.32
C LYS A 61 -2.38 23.10 -8.96
N THR A 62 -1.69 22.19 -8.27
CA THR A 62 -1.42 20.82 -8.68
C THR A 62 -1.77 19.93 -7.51
N THR A 63 -2.74 19.04 -7.68
CA THR A 63 -3.14 18.05 -6.68
C THR A 63 -1.90 17.27 -6.24
N ARG A 64 -1.48 17.42 -4.98
CA ARG A 64 -0.35 16.68 -4.41
C ARG A 64 -0.85 15.86 -3.24
N TYR A 65 -0.90 14.54 -3.47
CA TYR A 65 -1.01 13.57 -2.38
C TYR A 65 0.23 13.68 -1.51
N LEU A 66 0.05 14.06 -0.26
CA LEU A 66 1.12 14.08 0.73
C LEU A 66 1.11 12.77 1.50
N ILE A 67 1.91 11.80 1.04
CA ILE A 67 2.25 10.63 1.84
C ILE A 67 3.40 11.05 2.77
N ASP A 68 3.19 10.99 4.10
CA ASP A 68 4.26 11.27 5.05
C ASP A 68 5.35 10.16 4.94
N PRO A 69 6.59 10.48 4.52
CA PRO A 69 7.66 9.50 4.42
C PRO A 69 8.02 8.87 5.78
N ARG A 70 7.68 9.53 6.90
CA ARG A 70 7.89 8.98 8.24
C ARG A 70 6.96 7.80 8.53
N GLU A 71 5.74 7.82 8.01
CA GLU A 71 4.81 6.70 8.13
C GLU A 71 5.32 5.49 7.35
N LEU A 72 5.87 5.73 6.15
CA LEU A 72 6.51 4.68 5.37
C LEU A 72 7.68 4.04 6.14
N ALA A 73 8.59 4.87 6.66
CA ALA A 73 9.74 4.39 7.44
C ALA A 73 9.32 3.65 8.72
N ARG A 74 8.24 4.07 9.37
CA ARG A 74 7.67 3.37 10.54
C ARG A 74 7.14 1.99 10.15
N VAL A 75 6.42 1.88 9.04
CA VAL A 75 5.91 0.60 8.56
C VAL A 75 7.05 -0.33 8.15
N GLU A 76 8.06 0.17 7.44
CA GLU A 76 9.25 -0.62 7.08
C GLU A 76 9.99 -1.11 8.32
N SER A 77 10.20 -0.24 9.31
CA SER A 77 10.83 -0.61 10.58
C SER A 77 10.02 -1.66 11.35
N ALA A 78 8.69 -1.61 11.30
CA ALA A 78 7.83 -2.58 11.96
C ALA A 78 7.82 -3.95 11.25
N LEU A 79 8.09 -3.96 9.95
CA LEU A 79 8.15 -5.19 9.13
C LEU A 79 9.56 -5.81 9.12
N ALA A 80 10.58 -5.06 9.53
CA ALA A 80 11.95 -5.55 9.60
C ALA A 80 12.05 -6.83 10.47
N GLY A 81 12.64 -7.88 9.90
CA GLY A 81 12.81 -9.18 10.58
C GLY A 81 11.57 -10.08 10.61
N THR A 82 10.44 -9.66 10.03
CA THR A 82 9.19 -10.46 10.00
C THR A 82 9.07 -11.37 8.76
N GLY A 83 9.92 -11.17 7.75
CA GLY A 83 9.81 -11.82 6.44
C GLY A 83 8.76 -11.20 5.51
N SER A 84 8.04 -10.18 5.97
CA SER A 84 7.12 -9.37 5.17
C SER A 84 7.77 -8.04 4.78
N ALA A 85 7.32 -7.46 3.67
CA ALA A 85 7.69 -6.12 3.26
C ALA A 85 6.53 -5.40 2.55
N ILE A 86 6.78 -4.14 2.22
CA ILE A 86 5.93 -3.37 1.32
C ILE A 86 6.17 -3.89 -0.08
N VAL A 87 5.16 -4.54 -0.65
CA VAL A 87 5.23 -5.16 -1.99
C VAL A 87 4.54 -4.33 -3.07
N GLY A 88 3.91 -3.21 -2.68
CA GLY A 88 3.33 -2.25 -3.59
C GLY A 88 2.60 -1.12 -2.88
N ARG A 89 2.19 -0.13 -3.67
CA ARG A 89 1.25 0.93 -3.29
C ARG A 89 0.06 0.90 -4.25
N ARG A 90 -1.16 1.03 -3.74
CA ARG A 90 -2.35 1.13 -4.59
C ARG A 90 -2.88 2.56 -4.57
N LEU A 91 -3.03 3.11 -5.77
CA LEU A 91 -3.78 4.33 -6.07
C LEU A 91 -5.09 3.87 -6.68
N THR A 92 -6.22 4.26 -6.11
CA THR A 92 -7.55 4.07 -6.69
C THR A 92 -8.44 5.23 -6.33
#